data_AF-A0A3N5DJJ5-F1
#
_entry.id   AF-A0A3N5DJJ5-F1
#
_cell.length_a   1.000
_cell.length_b   1.000
_cell.length_c   1.000
_cell.angle_alpha   90.00
_cell.angle_beta   90.00
_cell.angle_gamma   90.00
#
_symmetry.space_group_name_H-M   'P 1'
#
loop_
_entity.id
_entity.type
_entity.pdbx_description
1 polymer ?
#
loop_
_entity_poly.entity_id
_entity_poly.type
_entity_poly.pdbx_seq_one_letter_code
_entity_poly.pdbx_strand_id
1 'polypeptide(L)'
;MTDRYEGKPFLRLLDSYVLDAIDGLDPANRRWLTEAEPHFRATFGEQGTWRQIVERRMRFPPGMPDAIRETWEKGRVRFLKENSAEPDKVVFAHMFVDQTFPH
;
A
#
# COMPACT_ATOMS: atom_id res chain seq x y z
N MET A 1 -2.85 19.01 -10.52
CA MET A 1 -2.65 17.87 -9.59
C MET A 1 -2.74 16.63 -10.43
N THR A 2 -1.61 16.10 -10.88
CA THR A 2 -1.56 14.87 -11.66
C THR A 2 -2.11 13.77 -10.76
N ASP A 3 -3.21 13.14 -11.16
CA ASP A 3 -3.75 12.01 -10.43
C ASP A 3 -2.64 10.94 -10.46
N ARG A 4 -1.99 10.70 -9.31
CA ARG A 4 -0.84 9.78 -9.17
C ARG A 4 -1.16 8.38 -9.71
N TYR A 5 -2.45 8.08 -9.84
CA TYR A 5 -3.00 6.82 -10.30
C TYR A 5 -3.43 6.83 -11.77
N GLU A 6 -3.36 7.98 -12.46
CA GLU A 6 -3.71 8.10 -13.87
C GLU A 6 -2.82 7.19 -14.73
N GLY A 7 -3.45 6.26 -15.46
CA GLY A 7 -2.76 5.25 -16.26
C GLY A 7 -2.01 4.18 -15.45
N LYS A 8 -2.03 4.23 -14.11
CA LYS A 8 -1.32 3.31 -13.22
C LYS A 8 -2.25 2.73 -12.13
N PRO A 9 -3.30 1.98 -12.52
CA PRO A 9 -4.26 1.40 -11.57
C PRO A 9 -3.60 0.48 -10.53
N PHE A 10 -2.49 -0.16 -10.90
CA PHE A 10 -1.72 -1.03 -10.00
C PHE A 10 -1.06 -0.26 -8.85
N LEU A 11 -0.61 0.99 -9.10
CA LEU A 11 0.06 1.79 -8.08
C LEU A 11 -0.89 2.16 -6.94
N ARG A 12 -2.18 2.37 -7.25
CA ARG A 12 -3.24 2.55 -6.25
C ARG A 12 -3.44 1.32 -5.38
N LEU A 13 -3.41 0.12 -5.96
CA LEU A 13 -3.47 -1.14 -5.22
C LEU A 13 -2.29 -1.30 -4.27
N LEU A 14 -1.10 -0.94 -4.76
CA LEU A 14 0.13 -1.06 -4.00
C LEU A 14 0.18 -0.09 -2.82
N ASP A 15 -0.20 1.17 -3.02
CA ASP A 15 -0.36 2.13 -1.91
C ASP A 15 -1.38 1.62 -0.89
N SER A 16 -2.51 1.08 -1.38
CA SER A 16 -3.55 0.51 -0.52
C SER A 16 -3.07 -0.71 0.26
N TYR A 17 -2.17 -1.52 -0.32
CA TYR A 17 -1.55 -2.67 0.34
C TYR A 17 -0.65 -2.24 1.50
N VAL A 18 0.17 -1.20 1.28
CA VAL A 18 1.01 -0.61 2.32
C VAL A 18 0.16 -0.01 3.44
N LEU A 19 -0.90 0.71 3.09
CA LEU A 19 -1.87 1.26 4.06
C LEU A 19 -2.57 0.17 4.87
N ASP A 20 -2.96 -0.94 4.25
CA ASP A 20 -3.59 -2.08 4.94
C ASP A 20 -2.64 -2.71 5.97
N ALA A 21 -1.34 -2.81 5.65
CA ALA A 21 -0.32 -3.38 6.54
C ALA A 21 -0.09 -2.54 7.82
N ILE A 22 -0.27 -1.22 7.74
CA ILE A 22 -0.07 -0.28 8.85
C ILE A 22 -1.38 0.17 9.52
N ASP A 23 -2.48 -0.54 9.25
CA ASP A 23 -3.83 -0.21 9.72
C ASP A 23 -4.19 1.25 9.42
N GLY A 24 -3.75 1.74 8.26
CA GLY A 24 -4.04 3.07 7.71
C GLY A 24 -5.17 3.08 6.70
N LEU A 25 -5.70 1.92 6.34
CA LEU A 25 -6.79 1.78 5.39
C LEU A 25 -8.15 1.88 6.10
N ASP A 26 -8.94 2.88 5.71
CA ASP A 26 -10.31 3.03 6.22
C ASP A 26 -11.20 1.86 5.76
N PRO A 27 -12.15 1.39 6.60
CA PRO A 27 -13.09 0.33 6.22
C PRO A 27 -13.86 0.58 4.92
N ALA A 28 -14.20 1.83 4.58
CA ALA A 28 -14.85 2.14 3.31
C ALA A 28 -13.93 1.84 2.11
N ASN A 29 -12.66 2.23 2.19
CA ASN A 29 -11.66 1.92 1.16
C ASN A 29 -11.39 0.42 1.07
N ARG A 30 -11.32 -0.27 2.21
CA ARG A 30 -11.14 -1.73 2.23
C ARG A 30 -12.30 -2.44 1.53
N ARG A 31 -13.55 -2.03 1.78
CA ARG A 31 -14.73 -2.57 1.09
C ARG A 31 -14.66 -2.33 -0.41
N TRP A 32 -14.36 -1.11 -0.83
CA TRP A 32 -14.21 -0.79 -2.25
C TRP A 32 -13.14 -1.65 -2.94
N LEU A 33 -11.99 -1.89 -2.31
CA LEU A 33 -10.95 -2.76 -2.86
C LEU A 33 -11.42 -4.20 -2.99
N THR A 34 -12.16 -4.71 -2.01
CA THR A 34 -12.75 -6.06 -2.06
C THR A 34 -13.82 -6.17 -3.16
N GLU A 35 -14.67 -5.16 -3.32
CA GLU A 35 -15.66 -5.12 -4.40
C GLU A 35 -15.02 -4.97 -5.79
N ALA A 36 -13.86 -4.31 -5.87
CA ALA A 36 -13.08 -4.15 -7.08
C ALA A 36 -12.17 -5.36 -7.40
N GLU A 37 -12.07 -6.37 -6.52
CA GLU A 37 -11.32 -7.60 -6.78
C GLU A 37 -11.61 -8.25 -8.14
N PRO A 38 -12.86 -8.48 -8.58
CA PRO A 38 -13.15 -9.04 -9.89
C PRO A 38 -12.59 -8.18 -11.03
N HIS A 39 -12.61 -6.85 -10.89
CA HIS A 39 -11.98 -5.96 -11.86
C HIS A 39 -10.47 -6.13 -11.87
N PHE A 40 -9.83 -6.14 -10.70
CA PHE A 40 -8.38 -6.35 -10.59
C PHE A 40 -7.93 -7.70 -11.14
N ARG A 41 -8.70 -8.77 -10.91
CA ARG A 41 -8.43 -10.09 -11.49
C ARG A 41 -8.46 -10.03 -13.02
N ALA A 42 -9.45 -9.35 -13.60
CA ALA A 42 -9.55 -9.18 -15.05
C ALA A 42 -8.43 -8.29 -15.62
N THR A 43 -8.06 -7.20 -14.93
CA THR A 43 -7.03 -6.26 -15.37
C THR A 43 -5.62 -6.83 -15.25
N PHE A 44 -5.32 -7.55 -14.17
CA PHE A 44 -3.96 -8.04 -13.89
C PHE A 44 -3.75 -9.52 -14.26
N GLY A 45 -4.82 -10.25 -14.59
CA GLY A 45 -4.76 -11.68 -14.93
C GLY A 45 -4.43 -12.60 -13.74
N GLU A 46 -4.53 -12.09 -12.52
CA GLU A 46 -4.23 -12.81 -11.30
C GLU A 46 -5.50 -13.30 -10.60
N GLN A 47 -5.38 -14.34 -9.77
CA GLN A 47 -6.48 -14.88 -8.98
C GLN A 47 -6.25 -14.64 -7.49
N GLY A 48 -7.33 -14.60 -6.72
CA GLY A 48 -7.29 -14.40 -5.27
C GLY A 48 -7.73 -13.02 -4.82
N THR A 49 -7.38 -12.65 -3.59
CA THR A 49 -7.71 -11.32 -3.04
C THR A 49 -6.83 -10.24 -3.66
N TRP A 50 -7.26 -8.99 -3.59
CA TRP A 50 -6.46 -7.86 -4.10
C TRP A 50 -5.04 -7.82 -3.49
N ARG A 51 -4.89 -8.27 -2.24
CA ARG A 51 -3.60 -8.43 -1.56
C ARG A 51 -2.71 -9.49 -2.21
N GLN A 52 -3.27 -10.65 -2.50
CA GLN A 52 -2.55 -11.74 -3.19
C GLN A 52 -2.12 -11.33 -4.60
N ILE A 53 -2.95 -10.55 -5.31
CA ILE A 53 -2.59 -9.99 -6.62
C ILE A 53 -1.34 -9.11 -6.50
N VAL A 54 -1.29 -8.23 -5.50
CA VAL A 54 -0.12 -7.36 -5.24
C VAL A 54 1.11 -8.20 -4.89
N GLU A 55 0.99 -9.11 -3.92
CA GLU A 55 2.09 -9.97 -3.48
C GLU A 55 2.69 -10.78 -4.63
N ARG A 56 1.85 -11.37 -5.49
CA ARG A 56 2.30 -12.15 -6.65
C ARG A 56 2.98 -11.29 -7.70
N ARG A 57 2.36 -10.17 -8.06
CA ARG A 57 2.88 -9.26 -9.09
C ARG A 57 4.22 -8.65 -8.69
N MET A 58 4.34 -8.25 -7.43
CA MET A 58 5.59 -7.72 -6.87
C MET A 58 6.58 -8.81 -6.46
N ARG A 59 6.15 -10.08 -6.48
CA ARG A 59 6.88 -11.24 -5.96
C ARG A 59 7.37 -11.01 -4.54
N PHE A 60 6.51 -10.42 -3.71
CA PHE A 60 6.85 -10.14 -2.33
C PHE A 60 7.11 -11.41 -1.53
N PRO A 61 8.13 -11.38 -0.65
CA PRO A 61 8.35 -12.48 0.26
C PRO A 61 7.18 -12.62 1.23
N PRO A 62 6.91 -13.84 1.73
CA PRO A 62 5.98 -14.02 2.83
C PRO A 62 6.44 -13.19 4.03
N GLY A 63 5.52 -12.43 4.64
CA GLY A 63 5.83 -11.51 5.75
C GLY A 63 6.15 -10.06 5.35
N MET A 64 5.98 -9.69 4.07
CA MET A 64 6.10 -8.29 3.65
C MET A 64 5.22 -7.31 4.45
N PRO A 65 3.95 -7.62 4.81
CA PRO A 65 3.14 -6.75 5.66
C PRO A 65 3.79 -6.45 7.01
N ASP A 66 4.42 -7.44 7.64
CA ASP A 66 5.11 -7.27 8.92
C ASP A 66 6.36 -6.40 8.76
N ALA A 67 7.12 -6.56 7.68
CA ALA A 67 8.27 -5.71 7.39
C ALA A 67 7.87 -4.25 7.14
N ILE A 68 6.73 -4.02 6.46
CA ILE A 68 6.16 -2.69 6.27
C ILE A 68 5.77 -2.09 7.62
N ARG A 69 5.07 -2.86 8.46
CA ARG A 69 4.65 -2.42 9.80
C ARG A 69 5.84 -2.05 10.67
N GLU A 70 6.88 -2.89 10.70
CA GLU A 70 8.10 -2.61 11.46
C GLU A 70 8.78 -1.31 10.97
N THR A 71 8.86 -1.13 9.65
CA THR A 71 9.41 0.08 9.04
C THR A 71 8.62 1.32 9.44
N TRP A 72 7.28 1.23 9.40
CA TRP A 72 6.38 2.28 9.85
C TRP A 72 6.56 2.61 11.33
N GLU A 73 6.62 1.63 12.22
CA GLU A 73 6.79 1.86 13.65
C GLU A 73 8.13 2.53 13.96
N LYS A 74 9.23 2.06 13.35
CA LYS A 74 10.55 2.70 13.46
C LYS A 74 10.55 4.14 12.95
N GLY A 75 9.93 4.36 11.79
CA GLY A 75 9.77 5.69 11.19
C GLY A 75 8.92 6.62 12.06
N ARG A 76 7.82 6.12 12.63
CA ARG A 76 6.90 6.85 13.49
C ARG A 76 7.59 7.35 14.76
N VAL A 77 8.36 6.48 15.43
CA VAL A 77 9.13 6.86 16.64
C VAL A 77 10.13 7.98 16.32
N ARG A 78 10.83 7.87 15.18
CA ARG A 78 11.78 8.89 14.75
C ARG A 78 11.10 10.22 14.41
N PHE A 79 10.01 10.19 13.63
CA PHE A 79 9.24 11.38 13.26
C PHE A 79 8.65 12.09 14.48
N LEU A 80 8.09 11.35 15.43
CA LEU A 80 7.58 11.90 16.68
C LEU A 80 8.68 12.60 17.49
N LYS A 81 9.89 12.04 17.50
CA LYS A 81 11.04 12.63 18.21
C LYS A 81 11.52 13.93 17.54
N GLU A 82 11.51 14.00 16.21
CA GLU A 82 12.04 15.14 15.45
C GLU A 82 11.00 16.26 15.24
N ASN A 83 9.73 15.92 15.03
CA ASN A 83 8.68 16.86 14.62
C ASN A 83 7.54 16.99 15.64
N SER A 84 7.52 16.19 16.72
CA SER A 84 6.42 16.14 17.71
C SER A 84 5.03 15.90 17.11
N ALA A 85 4.97 15.32 15.91
CA ALA A 85 3.73 15.03 15.19
C ALA A 85 3.78 13.60 14.62
N GLU A 86 2.61 12.96 14.54
CA GLU A 86 2.50 11.67 13.87
C GLU A 86 2.70 11.85 12.36
N PRO A 87 3.52 11.01 11.71
CA PRO A 87 3.64 11.01 10.27
C PRO A 87 2.29 10.64 9.63
N ASP A 88 2.03 11.19 8.46
CA ASP A 88 0.85 10.85 7.69
C ASP A 88 1.02 9.45 7.06
N LYS A 89 0.05 8.56 7.29
CA LYS A 89 0.06 7.17 6.81
C LYS A 89 0.03 7.08 5.28
N VAL A 90 -0.72 7.97 4.62
CA VAL A 90 -0.83 8.02 3.16
C VAL A 90 0.48 8.49 2.55
N VAL A 91 1.07 9.52 3.14
CA VAL A 91 2.38 10.04 2.71
C VAL A 91 3.47 8.98 2.90
N PHE A 92 3.46 8.24 4.00
CA PHE A 92 4.37 7.11 4.19
C PHE A 92 4.17 6.02 3.13
N ALA A 93 2.92 5.64 2.82
CA ALA A 93 2.65 4.65 1.79
C ALA A 93 3.19 5.08 0.43
N HIS A 94 2.94 6.33 0.03
CA HIS A 94 3.48 6.91 -1.20
C HIS A 94 5.01 6.84 -1.24
N MET A 95 5.68 7.33 -0.19
CA MET A 95 7.14 7.32 -0.12
C MET A 95 7.72 5.90 -0.14
N PHE A 96 7.11 4.97 0.61
CA PHE A 96 7.54 3.58 0.64
C PHE A 96 7.45 2.94 -0.75
N VAL A 97 6.34 3.17 -1.46
CA VAL A 97 6.13 2.68 -2.82
C VAL A 97 7.12 3.31 -3.80
N ASP A 98 7.33 4.63 -3.75
CA ASP A 98 8.29 5.32 -4.61
C ASP A 98 9.74 4.83 -4.37
N GLN A 99 10.13 4.62 -3.11
CA GLN A 99 11.47 4.16 -2.76
C GLN A 99 11.72 2.70 -3.13
N THR A 100 10.70 1.84 -2.93
CA THR A 100 10.85 0.40 -3.14
C THR A 100 10.68 0.05 -4.63
N PHE A 101 9.91 0.84 -5.38
CA PHE A 101 9.61 0.60 -6.80
C PHE A 101 9.86 1.87 -7.63
N PRO A 102 11.12 2.32 -7.76
CA PRO A 102 11.46 3.41 -8.65
C PRO A 102 11.05 3.04 -10.07
N HIS A 103 10.29 3.94 -10.71
CA HIS A 103 9.73 3.77 -12.04
C HIS A 103 10.76 4.03 -13.14
#